data_AF-A0A4Q6DQK4-F1
#
_entry.id   AF-A0A4Q6DQK4-F1
#
_cell.length_a   1.000
_cell.length_b   1.000
_cell.length_c   1.000
_cell.angle_alpha   90.00
_cell.angle_beta   90.00
_cell.angle_gamma   90.00
#
_symmetry.space_group_name_H-M   'P 1'
#
loop_
_entity.id
_entity.type
_entity.pdbx_description
1 polymer ?
#
loop_
_entity_poly.entity_id
_entity_poly.type
_entity_poly.pdbx_seq_one_letter_code
_entity_poly.pdbx_strand_id
1 'polypeptide(L)'
;IIPADETSGSATDAKVPAFIDFIVKDMPEHQIPLRGGLRWLDLQCLNRFNADFITCSQTQQLEVIDLIAYPLKAKPGMQQGVAFFNRMRDLTATGFFTTKIGFKDVGYAGNAPNQWTGVPADVLKQYGMEDVKV
;
A
#
# COMPACT_ATOMS: atom_id res chain seq x y z
N ILE A 1 -7.19 1.10 4.47
CA ILE A 1 -6.61 0.05 3.60
C ILE A 1 -5.53 -0.72 4.35
N ILE A 2 -4.47 -0.07 4.87
CA ILE A 2 -3.55 -0.69 5.85
C ILE A 2 -3.94 -0.15 7.23
N PRO A 3 -4.59 -0.96 8.10
CA PRO A 3 -4.91 -0.59 9.47
C PRO A 3 -3.66 -0.62 10.36
N ALA A 4 -3.75 -0.04 11.56
CA ALA A 4 -2.73 -0.26 12.59
C ALA A 4 -2.84 -1.71 13.13
N ASP A 5 -1.72 -2.27 13.56
CA ASP A 5 -1.63 -3.58 14.18
C ASP A 5 -0.63 -3.60 15.36
N GLU A 6 -0.23 -4.79 15.82
CA GLU A 6 0.72 -4.94 16.93
C GLU A 6 2.14 -4.48 16.60
N THR A 7 2.50 -4.44 15.31
CA THR A 7 3.85 -4.16 14.83
C THR A 7 4.01 -2.70 14.39
N SER A 8 3.01 -2.16 13.70
CA SER A 8 3.08 -0.83 13.08
C SER A 8 1.78 -0.03 13.19
N GLY A 9 1.92 1.29 13.00
CA GLY A 9 0.78 2.20 12.87
C GLY A 9 0.07 2.03 11.53
N SER A 10 -1.05 2.72 11.36
CA SER A 10 -1.85 2.66 10.13
C SER A 10 -1.22 3.44 8.97
N ALA A 11 -1.76 3.25 7.76
CA ALA A 11 -1.47 4.12 6.62
C ALA A 11 -1.72 5.61 6.90
N THR A 12 -2.69 5.92 7.75
CA THR A 12 -2.97 7.30 8.17
C THR A 12 -1.84 7.85 9.04
N ASP A 13 -1.33 7.05 9.98
CA ASP A 13 -0.20 7.43 10.84
C ASP A 13 1.08 7.66 10.03
N ALA A 14 1.25 6.91 8.93
CA ALA A 14 2.32 7.08 7.95
C ALA A 14 2.10 8.24 6.97
N LYS A 15 1.03 9.04 7.12
CA LYS A 15 0.68 10.18 6.25
C LYS A 15 0.46 9.82 4.77
N VAL A 16 0.02 8.59 4.49
CA VAL A 16 -0.27 8.12 3.13
C VAL A 16 -1.27 9.01 2.38
N PRO A 17 -2.35 9.56 3.00
CA PRO A 17 -3.26 10.45 2.27
C PRO A 17 -2.56 11.69 1.68
N ALA A 18 -1.61 12.28 2.41
CA ALA A 18 -0.83 13.42 1.92
C ALA A 18 0.14 13.00 0.80
N PHE A 19 0.73 11.81 0.89
CA PHE A 19 1.54 11.23 -0.19
C PHE A 19 0.72 11.04 -1.48
N ILE A 20 -0.50 10.48 -1.37
CA ILE A 20 -1.38 10.29 -2.54
C ILE A 20 -1.76 11.63 -3.15
N ASP A 21 -2.15 12.64 -2.36
CA ASP A 21 -2.45 13.98 -2.89
C ASP A 21 -1.26 14.59 -3.64
N PHE A 22 -0.05 14.46 -3.09
CA PHE A 22 1.18 14.92 -3.75
C PHE A 22 1.46 14.18 -5.06
N ILE A 23 1.50 12.84 -5.03
CA ILE A 23 1.82 12.02 -6.20
C ILE A 23 0.81 12.21 -7.32
N VAL A 24 -0.47 12.41 -7.02
CA VAL A 24 -1.50 12.63 -8.04
C VAL A 24 -1.37 13.99 -8.71
N LYS A 25 -0.81 14.98 -8.01
CA LYS A 25 -0.48 16.29 -8.59
C LYS A 25 0.79 16.20 -9.46
N ASP A 26 1.79 15.45 -8.99
CA ASP A 26 3.09 15.32 -9.64
C ASP A 26 3.08 14.36 -10.85
N MET A 27 2.25 13.33 -10.81
CA MET A 27 2.09 12.29 -11.83
C MET A 27 0.66 12.31 -12.43
N PRO A 28 0.41 13.11 -13.48
CA PRO A 28 -0.93 13.37 -14.02
C PRO A 28 -1.70 12.11 -14.47
N GLU A 29 -1.00 11.03 -14.83
CA GLU A 29 -1.59 9.74 -15.22
C GLU A 29 -2.44 9.09 -14.11
N HIS A 30 -2.28 9.52 -12.86
CA HIS A 30 -3.11 9.08 -11.75
C HIS A 30 -4.42 9.88 -11.61
N GLN A 31 -4.52 11.09 -12.16
CA GLN A 31 -5.64 12.00 -11.91
C GLN A 31 -6.98 11.47 -12.45
N ILE A 32 -7.03 11.14 -13.75
CA ILE A 32 -8.24 10.65 -14.42
C ILE A 32 -8.79 9.40 -13.72
N PRO A 33 -8.01 8.32 -13.53
CA PRO A 33 -8.52 7.09 -12.92
C PRO A 33 -8.92 7.26 -11.45
N LEU A 34 -8.25 8.12 -10.68
CA LEU A 34 -8.66 8.38 -9.29
C LEU A 34 -9.95 9.20 -9.23
N ARG A 35 -10.05 10.30 -9.97
CA ARG A 35 -11.29 11.10 -10.03
C ARG A 35 -12.46 10.27 -10.57
N GLY A 36 -12.22 9.47 -11.61
CA GLY A 36 -13.21 8.57 -12.19
C GLY A 36 -13.67 7.49 -11.20
N GLY A 37 -12.77 6.97 -10.38
CA GLY A 37 -13.12 5.99 -9.35
C GLY A 37 -13.85 6.58 -8.14
N LEU A 38 -13.49 7.79 -7.70
CA LEU A 38 -14.26 8.53 -6.69
C LEU A 38 -15.68 8.80 -7.18
N ARG A 39 -15.82 9.26 -8.43
CA ARG A 39 -17.14 9.45 -9.04
C ARG A 39 -17.92 8.13 -9.16
N TRP A 40 -17.23 7.03 -9.46
CA TRP A 40 -17.86 5.70 -9.51
C TRP A 40 -18.42 5.31 -8.14
N LEU A 41 -17.69 5.53 -7.05
CA LEU A 41 -18.18 5.29 -5.68
C LEU A 41 -19.44 6.11 -5.39
N ASP A 42 -19.40 7.42 -5.68
CA ASP A 42 -20.55 8.30 -5.45
C ASP A 42 -21.77 7.84 -6.24
N LEU A 43 -21.61 7.42 -7.49
CA LEU A 43 -22.71 6.91 -8.30
C LEU A 43 -23.27 5.58 -7.77
N GLN A 44 -22.41 4.67 -7.27
CA GLN A 44 -22.89 3.44 -6.65
C GLN A 44 -23.70 3.73 -5.38
N CYS A 45 -23.20 4.61 -4.52
CA CYS A 45 -23.91 5.02 -3.31
C CYS A 45 -25.21 5.76 -3.64
N LEU A 46 -25.19 6.68 -4.61
CA LEU A 46 -26.37 7.44 -5.02
C LEU A 46 -27.48 6.50 -5.52
N ASN A 47 -27.15 5.54 -6.37
CA ASN A 47 -28.12 4.61 -6.93
C ASN A 47 -28.69 3.62 -5.89
N ARG A 48 -27.95 3.31 -4.83
CA ARG A 48 -28.34 2.31 -3.81
C ARG A 48 -29.01 2.93 -2.60
N PHE A 49 -28.56 4.12 -2.21
CA PHE A 49 -28.86 4.73 -0.92
C PHE A 49 -29.32 6.18 -1.04
N ASN A 50 -29.34 6.75 -2.26
CA ASN A 50 -29.69 8.14 -2.52
C ASN A 50 -28.80 9.15 -1.75
N ALA A 51 -27.52 8.80 -1.58
CA ALA A 51 -26.51 9.58 -0.86
C ALA A 51 -25.14 9.41 -1.54
N ASP A 52 -24.22 10.37 -1.39
CA ASP A 52 -22.83 10.20 -1.86
C ASP A 52 -22.05 9.25 -0.93
N PHE A 53 -20.82 8.86 -1.30
CA PHE A 53 -20.09 7.87 -0.53
C PHE A 53 -19.79 8.34 0.91
N ILE A 54 -19.41 9.61 1.08
CA ILE A 54 -18.99 10.15 2.38
C ILE A 54 -20.16 10.39 3.35
N THR A 55 -21.37 10.60 2.83
CA THR A 55 -22.59 10.76 3.63
C THR A 55 -23.28 9.44 3.96
N CYS A 56 -22.93 8.34 3.27
CA CYS A 56 -23.39 7.00 3.61
C CYS A 56 -22.92 6.56 5.00
N SER A 57 -23.74 5.73 5.67
CA SER A 57 -23.31 5.03 6.89
C SER A 57 -22.13 4.11 6.62
N GLN A 58 -21.37 3.77 7.67
CA GLN A 58 -20.23 2.86 7.56
C GLN A 58 -20.62 1.50 6.94
N THR A 59 -21.78 0.96 7.31
CA THR A 59 -22.29 -0.30 6.74
C THR A 59 -22.53 -0.18 5.24
N GLN A 60 -23.14 0.91 4.78
CA GLN A 60 -23.39 1.17 3.36
C GLN A 60 -22.09 1.39 2.57
N GLN A 61 -21.12 2.09 3.15
CA GLN A 61 -19.80 2.27 2.54
C GLN A 61 -19.09 0.93 2.35
N LEU A 62 -19.12 0.07 3.37
CA LEU A 62 -18.54 -1.27 3.31
C LEU A 62 -19.26 -2.15 2.29
N GLU A 63 -20.58 -2.10 2.20
CA GLU A 63 -21.34 -2.84 1.19
C GLU A 63 -20.86 -2.52 -0.23
N VAL A 64 -20.61 -1.25 -0.55
CA VAL A 64 -20.11 -0.84 -1.86
C VAL A 64 -18.63 -1.22 -2.06
N ILE A 65 -17.80 -1.06 -1.04
CA ILE A 65 -16.38 -1.45 -1.08
C ILE A 65 -16.23 -2.96 -1.30
N ASP A 66 -17.06 -3.79 -0.67
CA ASP A 66 -17.00 -5.25 -0.78
C ASP A 66 -17.25 -5.75 -2.22
N LEU A 67 -17.99 -4.98 -3.02
CA LEU A 67 -18.21 -5.28 -4.45
C LEU A 67 -16.91 -5.22 -5.27
N ILE A 68 -15.92 -4.46 -4.81
CA ILE A 68 -14.69 -4.12 -5.56
C ILE A 68 -13.41 -4.54 -4.84
N ALA A 69 -13.49 -4.92 -3.57
CA ALA A 69 -12.34 -5.30 -2.75
C ALA A 69 -11.66 -6.58 -3.21
N TYR A 70 -12.38 -7.49 -3.86
CA TYR A 70 -11.89 -8.82 -4.23
C TYR A 70 -11.98 -9.05 -5.74
N PRO A 71 -10.93 -8.78 -6.54
CA PRO A 71 -10.98 -8.82 -8.00
C PRO A 71 -11.48 -10.16 -8.56
N LEU A 72 -11.08 -11.27 -7.95
CA LEU A 72 -11.47 -12.63 -8.37
C LEU A 72 -12.94 -12.98 -8.05
N LYS A 73 -13.59 -12.20 -7.20
CA LYS A 73 -15.00 -12.39 -6.78
C LYS A 73 -15.92 -11.29 -7.33
N ALA A 74 -15.36 -10.31 -8.05
CA ALA A 74 -16.11 -9.16 -8.52
C ALA A 74 -17.15 -9.57 -9.57
N LYS A 75 -18.38 -9.06 -9.43
CA LYS A 75 -19.46 -9.31 -10.38
C LYS A 75 -19.20 -8.57 -11.71
N PRO A 76 -19.76 -9.05 -12.83
CA PRO A 76 -19.79 -8.28 -14.07
C PRO A 76 -20.35 -6.87 -13.84
N GLY A 77 -19.72 -5.86 -14.45
CA GLY A 77 -20.07 -4.44 -14.27
C GLY A 77 -19.30 -3.72 -13.16
N MET A 78 -18.55 -4.43 -12.32
CA MET A 78 -17.76 -3.83 -11.23
C MET A 78 -16.31 -3.52 -11.62
N GLN A 79 -15.89 -3.83 -12.85
CA GLN A 79 -14.48 -3.79 -13.28
C GLN A 79 -13.84 -2.41 -13.11
N GLN A 80 -14.58 -1.33 -13.38
CA GLN A 80 -14.08 0.03 -13.17
C GLN A 80 -13.78 0.32 -11.69
N GLY A 81 -14.69 -0.05 -10.80
CA GLY A 81 -14.50 0.10 -9.36
C GLY A 81 -13.36 -0.78 -8.83
N VAL A 82 -13.23 -2.00 -9.33
CA VAL A 82 -12.10 -2.90 -9.02
C VAL A 82 -10.77 -2.26 -9.43
N ALA A 83 -10.67 -1.73 -10.65
CA ALA A 83 -9.44 -1.08 -11.12
C ALA A 83 -9.07 0.14 -10.28
N PHE A 84 -10.07 0.94 -9.87
CA PHE A 84 -9.87 2.05 -8.95
C PHE A 84 -9.37 1.59 -7.57
N PHE A 85 -10.03 0.60 -6.97
CA PHE A 85 -9.69 0.16 -5.62
C PHE A 85 -8.36 -0.60 -5.57
N ASN A 86 -7.97 -1.30 -6.63
CA ASN A 86 -6.62 -1.84 -6.79
C ASN A 86 -5.59 -0.71 -6.79
N ARG A 87 -5.79 0.33 -7.60
CA ARG A 87 -4.89 1.49 -7.62
C ARG A 87 -4.76 2.17 -6.26
N MET A 88 -5.87 2.36 -5.54
CA MET A 88 -5.84 2.92 -4.20
C MET A 88 -5.05 2.04 -3.22
N ARG A 89 -5.16 0.71 -3.34
CA ARG A 89 -4.36 -0.24 -2.55
C ARG A 89 -2.88 -0.16 -2.89
N ASP A 90 -2.55 -0.15 -4.17
CA ASP A 90 -1.16 -0.08 -4.65
C ASP A 90 -0.50 1.22 -4.17
N LEU A 91 -1.15 2.37 -4.37
CA LEU A 91 -0.66 3.66 -3.90
C LEU A 91 -0.55 3.71 -2.36
N THR A 92 -1.48 3.07 -1.65
CA THR A 92 -1.42 3.00 -0.18
C THR A 92 -0.23 2.16 0.28
N ALA A 93 0.00 1.01 -0.35
CA ALA A 93 1.12 0.13 -0.03
C ALA A 93 2.45 0.81 -0.36
N THR A 94 2.58 1.44 -1.53
CA THR A 94 3.75 2.23 -1.91
C THR A 94 4.00 3.35 -0.90
N GLY A 95 2.98 4.14 -0.57
CA GLY A 95 3.12 5.23 0.40
C GLY A 95 3.52 4.73 1.78
N PHE A 96 2.93 3.63 2.25
CA PHE A 96 3.20 3.08 3.57
C PHE A 96 4.61 2.47 3.68
N PHE A 97 4.96 1.56 2.78
CA PHE A 97 6.22 0.82 2.83
C PHE A 97 7.45 1.60 2.34
N THR A 98 7.27 2.87 1.94
CA THR A 98 8.37 3.82 1.71
C THR A 98 8.61 4.76 2.88
N THR A 99 7.84 4.61 3.98
CA THR A 99 8.03 5.40 5.22
C THR A 99 8.90 4.66 6.24
N LYS A 100 9.38 5.39 7.27
CA LYS A 100 10.04 4.78 8.43
C LYS A 100 9.17 3.75 9.15
N ILE A 101 7.85 3.98 9.22
CA ILE A 101 6.89 3.06 9.86
C ILE A 101 6.84 1.76 9.07
N GLY A 102 6.64 1.84 7.75
CA GLY A 102 6.58 0.67 6.88
C GLY A 102 7.91 -0.08 6.75
N PHE A 103 9.06 0.61 6.71
CA PHE A 103 10.36 -0.08 6.72
C PHE A 103 10.58 -0.90 7.99
N LYS A 104 10.20 -0.35 9.15
CA LYS A 104 10.29 -1.07 10.42
C LYS A 104 9.35 -2.29 10.43
N ASP A 105 8.14 -2.12 9.88
CA ASP A 105 7.12 -3.17 9.79
C ASP A 105 7.62 -4.42 9.05
N VAL A 106 8.28 -4.24 7.89
CA VAL A 106 8.84 -5.36 7.11
C VAL A 106 10.21 -5.84 7.62
N GLY A 107 10.69 -5.31 8.74
CA GLY A 107 12.01 -5.67 9.30
C GLY A 107 13.19 -5.23 8.44
N TYR A 108 13.01 -4.22 7.57
CA TYR A 108 14.09 -3.72 6.74
C TYR A 108 15.12 -2.97 7.59
N ALA A 109 16.28 -3.58 7.81
CA ALA A 109 17.37 -2.99 8.59
C ALA A 109 18.20 -1.96 7.80
N GLY A 110 18.17 -2.01 6.47
CA GLY A 110 19.00 -1.19 5.60
C GLY A 110 20.50 -1.39 5.83
N ASN A 111 21.30 -0.41 5.41
CA ASN A 111 22.73 -0.35 5.69
C ASN A 111 22.96 0.41 7.00
N ALA A 112 22.94 -0.30 8.12
CA ALA A 112 23.44 0.22 9.38
C ALA A 112 24.97 0.06 9.42
N PRO A 113 25.72 1.06 9.91
CA PRO A 113 27.15 0.87 10.21
C PRO A 113 27.31 -0.38 11.09
N ASN A 114 28.08 -1.34 10.61
CA ASN A 114 28.40 -2.55 11.35
C ASN A 114 29.92 -2.73 11.41
N GLN A 115 30.39 -3.53 12.35
CA GLN A 115 31.77 -3.98 12.36
C GLN A 115 31.83 -5.30 11.59
N TRP A 116 32.13 -5.22 10.30
CA TRP A 116 32.39 -6.42 9.50
C TRP A 116 33.75 -6.98 9.88
N THR A 117 33.77 -8.13 10.56
CA THR A 117 35.00 -8.80 10.99
C THR A 117 35.66 -9.64 9.89
N GLY A 118 35.21 -9.50 8.64
CA GLY A 118 35.63 -10.36 7.54
C GLY A 118 34.76 -11.61 7.39
N VAL A 119 35.11 -12.42 6.39
CA VAL A 119 34.49 -13.73 6.17
C VAL A 119 34.83 -14.66 7.36
N PRO A 120 33.86 -15.43 7.91
CA PRO A 120 34.14 -16.38 8.98
C PRO A 120 35.27 -17.38 8.65
N ALA A 121 36.07 -17.74 9.65
CA ALA A 121 37.29 -18.53 9.46
C ALA A 121 37.02 -19.95 8.92
N ASP A 122 35.90 -20.56 9.31
CA ASP A 122 35.44 -21.86 8.81
C ASP A 122 35.08 -21.82 7.33
N VAL A 123 34.47 -20.72 6.88
CA VAL A 123 34.16 -20.47 5.47
C VAL A 123 35.44 -20.25 4.67
N LEU A 124 36.40 -19.46 5.16
CA LEU A 124 37.70 -19.28 4.49
C LEU A 124 38.42 -20.62 4.30
N LYS A 125 38.42 -21.47 5.33
CA LYS A 125 39.01 -22.82 5.30
C LYS A 125 38.34 -23.75 4.29
N GLN A 126 37.01 -23.65 4.12
CA GLN A 126 36.28 -24.45 3.13
C GLN A 126 36.80 -24.21 1.69
N TYR A 127 37.25 -23.00 1.40
CA TYR A 127 37.70 -22.59 0.07
C TYR A 127 39.24 -22.51 -0.07
N GLY A 128 40.00 -22.92 0.95
CA GLY A 128 41.47 -22.85 0.93
C GLY A 128 42.03 -21.42 0.95
N MET A 129 41.29 -20.48 1.56
CA MET A 129 41.60 -19.05 1.61
C MET A 129 42.01 -18.56 3.00
N GLU A 130 42.31 -19.47 3.93
CA GLU A 130 42.66 -19.16 5.32
C GLU A 130 43.88 -18.23 5.50
N ASP A 131 44.78 -18.20 4.51
CA ASP A 131 46.00 -17.37 4.52
C ASP A 131 45.84 -16.03 3.76
N VAL A 132 44.67 -15.78 3.16
CA VAL A 132 44.41 -14.54 2.42
C VAL A 132 44.14 -13.41 3.40
N LYS A 133 45.04 -12.43 3.45
CA LYS A 133 44.83 -11.18 4.20
C LYS A 133 43.85 -10.29 3.44
N VAL A 134 42.69 -10.04 4.05
CA VAL A 134 41.67 -9.08 3.59
C VAL A 134 41.92 -7.71 4.18
#